data_AF-A0ABD3P9S1-F1
#
_entry.id   AF-A0ABD3P9S1-F1
#
_cell.length_a   1.000
_cell.length_b   1.000
_cell.length_c   1.000
_cell.angle_alpha   90.00
_cell.angle_beta   90.00
_cell.angle_gamma   90.00
#
_symmetry.space_group_name_H-M   'P 1'
#
loop_
_entity.id
_entity.type
_entity.pdbx_description
1 polymer ?
#
loop_
_entity_poly.entity_id
_entity_poly.type
_entity_poly.pdbx_seq_one_letter_code
_entity_poly.pdbx_strand_id
1 'polypeptide(L)'
;MIKVAVNLVAIAAALTCSGVGINAFTITSPISACKHAYSLPSACMLMSSSSDDSPVLVNHEAFVRAIDTLKSDMGMEVISEGQRPMYAIGKLVARLPLELASGIRFADCETLTLISQLKESVVNETGMQSLDTIVAIRAGGDGRGGYGYVGSTSGASIADTAQAYTDAIKYAMQNNLEDIELEVNRLVPLIPSTE
;
A
#
# COMPACT_ATOMS: atom_id res chain seq x y z
N MET A 1 -20.28 5.69 -67.46
CA MET A 1 -19.98 4.43 -66.76
C MET A 1 -18.75 4.65 -65.90
N ILE A 2 -18.90 4.66 -64.57
CA ILE A 2 -17.92 4.30 -63.53
C ILE A 2 -18.78 4.20 -62.25
N LYS A 3 -18.92 2.99 -61.72
CA LYS A 3 -19.61 2.69 -60.45
C LYS A 3 -18.61 2.93 -59.31
N VAL A 4 -18.95 3.80 -58.36
CA VAL A 4 -18.25 3.88 -57.07
C VAL A 4 -19.14 3.23 -56.03
N ALA A 5 -18.69 2.09 -55.51
CA ALA A 5 -19.31 1.37 -54.42
C ALA A 5 -18.84 1.98 -53.09
N VAL A 6 -19.77 2.51 -52.29
CA VAL A 6 -19.52 2.92 -50.91
C VAL A 6 -20.02 1.78 -50.02
N ASN A 7 -19.08 1.06 -49.41
CA ASN A 7 -19.34 0.08 -48.36
C ASN A 7 -19.72 0.80 -47.07
N LEU A 8 -21.00 0.75 -46.70
CA LEU A 8 -21.48 1.10 -45.38
C LEU A 8 -21.34 -0.13 -44.47
N VAL A 9 -20.38 -0.12 -43.55
CA VAL A 9 -20.30 -1.13 -42.47
C VAL A 9 -21.12 -0.62 -41.30
N ALA A 10 -22.24 -1.28 -41.03
CA ALA A 10 -23.03 -1.11 -39.83
C ALA A 10 -22.41 -1.92 -38.68
N ILE A 11 -22.09 -1.28 -37.56
CA ILE A 11 -21.76 -1.94 -36.29
C ILE A 11 -23.01 -1.87 -35.42
N ALA A 12 -23.72 -3.00 -35.34
CA ALA A 12 -24.81 -3.20 -34.41
C ALA A 12 -24.24 -3.63 -33.05
N ALA A 13 -24.42 -2.80 -32.03
CA ALA A 13 -24.21 -3.18 -30.64
C ALA A 13 -25.43 -3.97 -30.16
N ALA A 14 -25.23 -5.24 -29.80
CA ALA A 14 -26.24 -6.07 -29.16
C ALA A 14 -25.83 -6.36 -27.71
N LEU A 15 -26.64 -5.80 -26.83
CA LEU A 15 -26.72 -5.99 -25.39
C LEU A 15 -27.45 -7.31 -25.11
N THR A 16 -26.87 -8.23 -24.34
CA THR A 16 -27.64 -9.28 -23.64
C THR A 16 -27.01 -9.62 -22.30
N CYS A 17 -27.90 -9.76 -21.32
CA CYS A 17 -27.64 -9.84 -19.89
C CYS A 17 -27.45 -11.28 -19.38
N SER A 18 -26.99 -11.33 -18.13
CA SER A 18 -27.39 -12.27 -17.06
C SER A 18 -26.62 -13.59 -16.91
N GLY A 19 -25.98 -13.74 -15.75
CA GLY A 19 -25.40 -15.00 -15.29
C GLY A 19 -24.78 -14.93 -13.89
N VAL A 20 -25.63 -14.67 -12.89
CA VAL A 20 -25.59 -15.15 -11.48
C VAL A 20 -24.23 -15.51 -10.84
N GLY A 21 -23.89 -14.80 -9.76
CA GLY A 21 -22.83 -15.21 -8.83
C GLY A 21 -22.76 -14.27 -7.62
N ILE A 22 -23.77 -14.35 -6.75
CA ILE A 22 -23.87 -13.62 -5.48
C ILE A 22 -22.99 -14.34 -4.46
N ASN A 23 -22.01 -13.65 -3.87
CA ASN A 23 -21.49 -14.01 -2.54
C ASN A 23 -21.47 -12.73 -1.69
N ALA A 24 -22.56 -12.56 -0.94
CA ALA A 24 -22.65 -11.61 0.14
C ALA A 24 -21.99 -12.22 1.37
N PHE A 25 -20.82 -11.72 1.79
CA PHE A 25 -20.30 -12.01 3.11
C PHE A 25 -20.83 -10.96 4.08
N THR A 26 -21.76 -11.41 4.92
CA THR A 26 -22.26 -10.71 6.10
C THR A 26 -21.30 -11.02 7.24
N ILE A 27 -20.64 -9.99 7.80
CA ILE A 27 -19.90 -10.11 9.05
C ILE A 27 -20.80 -9.57 10.16
N THR A 28 -21.33 -10.47 10.98
CA THR A 28 -22.00 -10.16 12.23
C THR A 28 -20.96 -10.06 13.34
N SER A 29 -20.84 -8.86 13.92
CA SER A 29 -20.07 -8.63 15.14
C SER A 29 -20.72 -9.31 16.36
N PRO A 30 -19.92 -9.77 17.33
CA PRO A 30 -20.33 -9.70 18.72
C PRO A 30 -19.45 -8.73 19.51
N ILE A 31 -20.15 -7.83 20.18
CA ILE A 31 -19.67 -6.91 21.22
C ILE A 31 -19.20 -7.76 22.41
N SER A 32 -17.99 -7.53 22.91
CA SER A 32 -17.61 -7.99 24.24
C SER A 32 -16.81 -6.92 24.98
N ALA A 33 -17.37 -6.51 26.12
CA ALA A 33 -16.82 -5.53 27.03
C ALA A 33 -15.87 -6.23 28.02
N CYS A 34 -14.72 -5.60 28.29
CA CYS A 34 -13.95 -5.85 29.51
C CYS A 34 -13.43 -4.50 30.05
N LYS A 35 -14.00 -4.11 31.18
CA LYS A 35 -13.50 -3.06 32.06
C LYS A 35 -12.33 -3.63 32.86
N HIS A 36 -11.20 -2.93 32.93
CA HIS A 36 -10.44 -2.88 34.18
C HIS A 36 -9.67 -1.57 34.30
N ALA A 37 -10.01 -0.84 35.36
CA ALA A 37 -9.34 0.34 35.83
C ALA A 37 -8.06 -0.04 36.58
N TYR A 38 -6.96 0.67 36.30
CA TYR A 38 -5.90 0.91 37.27
C TYR A 38 -5.48 2.37 37.19
N SER A 39 -5.39 2.97 38.37
CA SER A 39 -5.16 4.39 38.61
C SER A 39 -3.74 4.63 39.14
N LEU A 40 -3.21 5.83 38.81
CA LEU A 40 -2.23 6.66 39.55
C LEU A 40 -0.72 6.28 39.42
N PRO A 41 0.22 7.20 39.73
CA PRO A 41 0.37 8.56 39.20
C PRO A 41 1.86 8.95 38.91
N SER A 42 2.04 10.19 38.43
CA SER A 42 3.23 11.07 38.59
C SER A 42 4.39 11.01 37.59
N ALA A 43 4.61 12.19 37.00
CA ALA A 43 5.89 12.85 36.65
C ALA A 43 6.82 12.11 35.66
N CYS A 44 7.34 12.70 34.59
CA CYS A 44 7.91 14.04 34.46
C CYS A 44 7.74 14.53 33.02
N MET A 45 7.52 15.84 32.85
CA MET A 45 7.78 16.52 31.58
C MET A 45 9.28 16.47 31.29
N LEU A 46 9.66 15.79 30.22
CA LEU A 46 10.89 16.05 29.50
C LEU A 46 10.50 16.40 28.07
N MET A 47 10.49 17.71 27.81
CA MET A 47 10.57 18.29 26.48
C MET A 47 11.94 17.92 25.92
N SER A 48 11.99 16.85 25.14
CA SER A 48 13.09 16.61 24.22
C SER A 48 12.60 16.95 22.82
N SER A 49 12.85 18.19 22.43
CA SER A 49 12.89 18.59 21.03
C SER A 49 14.14 17.99 20.39
N SER A 50 14.04 16.75 19.93
CA SER A 50 14.96 16.21 18.93
C SER A 50 14.19 16.12 17.63
N SER A 51 14.69 16.79 16.60
CA SER A 51 14.43 16.44 15.21
C SER A 51 15.02 15.06 14.96
N ASP A 52 14.36 14.03 15.49
CA ASP A 52 14.69 12.63 15.26
C ASP A 52 14.05 12.23 13.94
N ASP A 53 14.84 12.27 12.88
CA ASP A 53 14.56 11.67 11.58
C ASP A 53 14.67 10.13 11.70
N SER A 54 14.04 9.57 12.73
CA SER A 54 13.96 8.12 12.93
C SER A 54 13.13 7.55 11.80
N PRO A 55 13.63 6.54 11.07
CA PRO A 55 12.90 5.98 9.95
C PRO A 55 11.55 5.44 10.44
N VAL A 56 10.47 5.79 9.73
CA VAL A 56 9.14 5.26 10.00
C VAL A 56 9.15 3.79 9.58
N LEU A 57 9.52 2.92 10.52
CA LEU A 57 9.58 1.48 10.31
C LEU A 57 8.38 0.81 10.95
N VAL A 58 7.72 -0.08 10.21
CA VAL A 58 6.69 -0.96 10.76
C VAL A 58 7.28 -1.97 11.72
N ASN A 59 6.46 -2.46 12.65
CA ASN A 59 6.88 -3.54 13.56
C ASN A 59 7.20 -4.82 12.76
N HIS A 60 8.38 -5.40 12.99
CA HIS A 60 8.86 -6.58 12.27
C HIS A 60 7.93 -7.79 12.35
N GLU A 61 7.41 -8.11 13.54
CA GLU A 61 6.50 -9.24 13.73
C GLU A 61 5.17 -9.02 13.01
N ALA A 62 4.64 -7.79 13.07
CA ALA A 62 3.45 -7.42 12.30
C ALA A 62 3.66 -7.56 10.79
N PHE A 63 4.83 -7.15 10.28
CA PHE A 63 5.13 -7.25 8.86
C PHE A 63 5.23 -8.70 8.39
N VAL A 64 5.92 -9.54 9.15
CA VAL A 64 6.01 -10.97 8.82
C VAL A 64 4.64 -11.64 8.83
N ARG A 65 3.79 -11.36 9.84
CA ARG A 65 2.41 -11.88 9.90
C ARG A 65 1.57 -11.42 8.71
N ALA A 66 1.64 -10.13 8.35
CA ALA A 66 0.92 -9.59 7.21
C ALA A 66 1.29 -10.33 5.90
N ILE A 67 2.57 -10.64 5.71
CA ILE A 67 3.04 -11.40 4.55
C ILE A 67 2.51 -12.84 4.57
N ASP A 68 2.50 -13.50 5.73
CA ASP A 68 1.95 -14.86 5.84
C ASP A 68 0.46 -14.90 5.51
N THR A 69 -0.32 -13.94 6.03
CA THR A 69 -1.75 -13.79 5.71
C THR A 69 -1.95 -13.63 4.22
N LEU A 70 -1.22 -12.71 3.58
CA LEU A 70 -1.35 -12.49 2.14
C LEU A 70 -0.92 -13.70 1.30
N LYS A 71 0.15 -14.40 1.69
CA LYS A 71 0.59 -15.64 1.03
C LYS A 71 -0.46 -16.73 1.16
N SER A 72 -1.04 -16.90 2.34
CA SER A 72 -2.13 -17.85 2.58
C SER A 72 -3.33 -17.54 1.69
N ASP A 73 -3.74 -16.27 1.61
CA ASP A 73 -4.86 -15.82 0.76
C ASP A 73 -4.59 -16.04 -0.73
N MET A 74 -3.33 -15.97 -1.14
CA MET A 74 -2.89 -16.25 -2.51
C MET A 74 -2.71 -17.75 -2.79
N GLY A 75 -2.92 -18.64 -1.82
CA GLY A 75 -2.70 -20.07 -1.96
C GLY A 75 -1.22 -20.47 -2.07
N MET A 76 -0.32 -19.64 -1.53
CA MET A 76 1.11 -19.88 -1.49
C MET A 76 1.51 -20.59 -0.19
N GLU A 77 2.60 -21.35 -0.22
CA GLU A 77 3.12 -22.02 0.96
C GLU A 77 3.64 -21.00 1.99
N VAL A 78 3.08 -21.06 3.20
CA VAL A 78 3.56 -20.28 4.35
C VAL A 78 4.75 -21.01 4.95
N ILE A 79 5.89 -20.31 5.04
CA ILE A 79 7.11 -20.89 5.60
C ILE A 79 6.91 -21.07 7.11
N SER A 80 7.12 -22.30 7.59
CA SER A 80 7.07 -22.60 9.03
C SER A 80 8.10 -21.77 9.79
N GLU A 81 7.79 -21.38 11.04
CA GLU A 81 8.66 -20.48 11.84
C GLU A 81 10.10 -20.99 11.96
N GLY A 82 10.30 -22.31 12.08
CA GLY A 82 11.63 -22.92 12.19
C GLY A 82 12.45 -22.94 10.88
N GLN A 83 11.84 -22.64 9.74
CA GLN A 83 12.48 -22.57 8.42
C GLN A 83 12.53 -21.14 7.88
N ARG A 84 12.01 -20.18 8.65
CA ARG A 84 11.93 -18.78 8.23
C ARG A 84 13.33 -18.16 8.20
N PRO A 85 13.74 -17.52 7.09
CA PRO A 85 14.99 -16.78 7.07
C PRO A 85 14.90 -15.60 8.04
N MET A 86 16.05 -15.18 8.56
CA MET A 86 16.12 -13.92 9.29
C MET A 86 15.84 -12.77 8.32
N TYR A 87 15.07 -11.77 8.76
CA TYR A 87 14.70 -10.65 7.91
C TYR A 87 15.24 -9.33 8.45
N ALA A 88 15.52 -8.41 7.55
CA ALA A 88 15.71 -6.99 7.82
C ALA A 88 14.58 -6.18 7.18
N ILE A 89 14.28 -5.01 7.72
CA ILE A 89 13.35 -4.07 7.10
C ILE A 89 14.17 -3.05 6.31
N GLY A 90 14.06 -3.11 4.99
CA GLY A 90 14.58 -2.09 4.08
C GLY A 90 13.59 -0.95 3.91
N LYS A 91 14.11 0.25 3.63
CA LYS A 91 13.33 1.44 3.27
C LYS A 91 13.65 1.84 1.83
N LEU A 92 12.61 2.15 1.06
CA LEU A 92 12.72 2.72 -0.29
C LEU A 92 11.83 3.97 -0.35
N VAL A 93 12.32 5.03 -0.97
CA VAL A 93 11.55 6.23 -1.28
C VAL A 93 11.36 6.25 -2.80
N ALA A 94 10.15 5.97 -3.25
CA ALA A 94 9.78 5.84 -4.65
C ALA A 94 9.06 7.10 -5.14
N ARG A 95 9.49 7.64 -6.28
CA ARG A 95 8.73 8.69 -6.99
C ARG A 95 7.81 8.01 -7.99
N LEU A 96 6.51 8.17 -7.81
CA LEU A 96 5.48 7.55 -8.65
C LEU A 96 4.86 8.60 -9.57
N PRO A 97 5.10 8.53 -10.89
CA PRO A 97 4.41 9.38 -11.86
C PRO A 97 2.89 9.21 -11.78
N LEU A 98 2.14 10.31 -11.88
CA LEU A 98 0.68 10.29 -11.75
C LEU A 98 -0.01 9.40 -12.80
N GLU A 99 0.57 9.29 -13.99
CA GLU A 99 0.08 8.40 -15.06
C GLU A 99 0.15 6.91 -14.68
N LEU A 100 1.06 6.54 -13.77
CA LEU A 100 1.24 5.19 -13.28
C LEU A 100 0.47 4.91 -11.97
N ALA A 101 -0.18 5.92 -11.38
CA ALA A 101 -0.81 5.82 -10.07
C ALA A 101 -1.97 4.79 -10.00
N SER A 102 -2.58 4.44 -11.13
CA SER A 102 -3.60 3.38 -11.22
C SER A 102 -3.02 1.96 -11.24
N GLY A 103 -1.69 1.82 -11.24
CA GLY A 103 -0.98 0.55 -11.42
C GLY A 103 -0.71 -0.22 -10.13
N ILE A 104 -1.18 0.25 -8.97
CA ILE A 104 -0.92 -0.34 -7.65
C ILE A 104 -2.21 -0.92 -7.08
N ARG A 105 -2.14 -2.14 -6.55
CA ARG A 105 -3.23 -2.79 -5.81
C ARG A 105 -2.79 -3.09 -4.39
N PHE A 106 -3.66 -2.75 -3.45
CA PHE A 106 -3.46 -3.01 -2.03
C PHE A 106 -4.19 -4.28 -1.61
N ALA A 107 -3.70 -4.92 -0.55
CA ALA A 107 -4.38 -5.95 0.20
C ALA A 107 -4.37 -5.58 1.68
N ASP A 108 -5.49 -5.86 2.33
CA ASP A 108 -5.62 -5.75 3.78
C ASP A 108 -5.11 -7.04 4.40
N CYS A 109 -4.13 -6.95 5.29
CA CYS A 109 -3.49 -8.10 5.92
C CYS A 109 -3.59 -8.03 7.45
N GLU A 110 -4.72 -7.50 7.93
CA GLU A 110 -5.13 -7.32 9.34
C GLU A 110 -4.29 -6.32 10.14
N THR A 111 -2.97 -6.48 10.09
CA THR A 111 -1.99 -5.69 10.83
C THR A 111 -1.39 -4.57 9.99
N LEU A 112 -1.35 -4.74 8.67
CA LEU A 112 -0.77 -3.81 7.71
C LEU A 112 -1.50 -3.88 6.37
N THR A 113 -1.42 -2.79 5.62
CA THR A 113 -1.78 -2.77 4.20
C THR A 113 -0.54 -3.10 3.38
N LEU A 114 -0.60 -4.16 2.57
CA LEU A 114 0.48 -4.57 1.68
C LEU A 114 0.13 -4.27 0.22
N ILE A 115 1.17 -4.10 -0.61
CA ILE A 115 1.03 -4.09 -2.07
C ILE A 115 0.86 -5.53 -2.52
N SER A 116 -0.31 -5.88 -3.05
CA SER A 116 -0.55 -7.22 -3.58
C SER A 116 -0.04 -7.36 -5.01
N GLN A 117 -0.27 -6.35 -5.85
CA GLN A 117 0.08 -6.38 -7.27
C GLN A 117 0.51 -5.01 -7.77
N LEU A 118 1.45 -5.03 -8.71
CA LEU A 118 1.95 -3.86 -9.43
C LEU A 118 1.92 -4.13 -10.94
N LYS A 119 1.60 -3.11 -11.74
CA LYS A 119 1.90 -3.15 -13.17
C LYS A 119 3.41 -3.13 -13.37
N GLU A 120 3.88 -3.82 -14.41
CA GLU A 120 5.31 -3.88 -14.77
C GLU A 120 5.93 -2.49 -14.95
N SER A 121 5.19 -1.54 -15.54
CA SER A 121 5.64 -0.16 -15.68
C SER A 121 5.91 0.53 -14.33
N VAL A 122 5.11 0.25 -13.30
CA VAL A 122 5.34 0.80 -11.95
C VAL A 122 6.61 0.20 -11.35
N VAL A 123 6.82 -1.11 -11.50
CA VAL A 123 8.00 -1.81 -10.99
C VAL A 123 9.27 -1.23 -11.63
N ASN A 124 9.26 -1.07 -12.96
CA ASN A 124 10.41 -0.58 -13.71
C ASN A 124 10.77 0.87 -13.36
N GLU A 125 9.77 1.71 -13.12
CA GLU A 125 9.97 3.12 -12.81
C GLU A 125 10.39 3.36 -11.36
N THR A 126 9.80 2.60 -10.43
CA THR A 126 9.88 2.93 -8.98
C THR A 126 10.73 1.97 -8.17
N GLY A 127 11.00 0.77 -8.68
CA GLY A 127 11.62 -0.32 -7.92
C GLY A 127 10.73 -0.91 -6.81
N MET A 128 9.47 -0.50 -6.70
CA MET A 128 8.50 -1.10 -5.79
C MET A 128 8.17 -2.55 -6.20
N GLN A 129 7.79 -3.36 -5.22
CA GLN A 129 7.51 -4.78 -5.37
C GLN A 129 6.23 -5.17 -4.63
N SER A 130 5.63 -6.29 -5.02
CA SER A 130 4.61 -6.93 -4.19
C SER A 130 5.20 -7.26 -2.82
N LEU A 131 4.34 -7.26 -1.80
CA LEU A 131 4.67 -7.42 -0.37
C LEU A 131 5.33 -6.20 0.27
N ASP A 132 5.64 -5.14 -0.47
CA ASP A 132 6.01 -3.86 0.14
C ASP A 132 4.80 -3.27 0.89
N THR A 133 5.07 -2.47 1.92
CA THR A 133 4.06 -1.67 2.63
C THR A 133 4.38 -0.19 2.50
N ILE A 134 3.38 0.62 2.17
CA ILE A 134 3.55 2.08 2.10
C ILE A 134 3.37 2.63 3.52
N VAL A 135 4.37 3.36 4.01
CA VAL A 135 4.36 3.94 5.37
C VAL A 135 4.15 5.45 5.38
N ALA A 136 4.46 6.12 4.27
CA ALA A 136 4.12 7.53 4.07
C ALA A 136 3.90 7.84 2.58
N ILE A 137 3.05 8.82 2.33
CA ILE A 137 2.70 9.33 1.00
C ILE A 137 2.87 10.84 1.03
N ARG A 138 3.64 11.41 0.11
CA ARG A 138 3.97 12.83 0.11
C ARG A 138 3.83 13.42 -1.30
N ALA A 139 3.57 14.71 -1.39
CA ALA A 139 3.54 15.42 -2.67
C ALA A 139 4.04 16.87 -2.53
N GLY A 140 4.62 17.38 -3.60
CA GLY A 140 5.14 18.75 -3.65
C GLY A 140 6.38 18.95 -2.78
N GLY A 141 7.32 17.99 -2.84
CA GLY A 141 8.60 18.09 -2.16
C GLY A 141 9.43 19.24 -2.73
N ASP A 142 9.97 20.10 -1.85
CA ASP A 142 10.82 21.24 -2.23
C ASP A 142 12.32 20.88 -2.30
N GLY A 143 12.66 19.60 -2.09
CA GLY A 143 14.03 19.10 -2.03
C GLY A 143 14.79 19.50 -0.76
N ARG A 144 14.14 20.16 0.21
CA ARG A 144 14.69 20.61 1.50
C ARG A 144 13.99 19.97 2.70
N GLY A 145 13.19 18.93 2.44
CA GLY A 145 12.41 18.21 3.46
C GLY A 145 11.02 18.80 3.71
N GLY A 146 10.63 19.86 2.99
CA GLY A 146 9.28 20.40 3.01
C GLY A 146 8.42 19.71 1.96
N TYR A 147 7.22 19.29 2.36
CA TYR A 147 6.22 18.76 1.44
C TYR A 147 4.92 19.55 1.59
N GLY A 148 4.27 19.83 0.47
CA GLY A 148 2.96 20.46 0.47
C GLY A 148 1.84 19.55 0.98
N TYR A 149 1.99 18.24 0.79
CA TYR A 149 1.12 17.21 1.35
C TYR A 149 1.94 16.09 1.99
N VAL A 150 1.50 15.62 3.16
CA VAL A 150 2.06 14.46 3.87
C VAL A 150 0.91 13.65 4.49
N GLY A 151 0.80 12.38 4.11
CA GLY A 151 -0.06 11.38 4.73
C GLY A 151 0.77 10.24 5.30
N SER A 152 0.52 9.87 6.56
CA SER A 152 1.14 8.68 7.16
C SER A 152 0.21 7.49 7.01
N THR A 153 0.77 6.34 6.61
CA THR A 153 0.02 5.09 6.38
C THR A 153 0.63 3.91 7.16
N SER A 154 1.59 4.17 8.04
CA SER A 154 2.20 3.15 8.89
C SER A 154 1.17 2.52 9.83
N GLY A 155 0.82 1.25 9.59
CA GLY A 155 -0.22 0.56 10.36
C GLY A 155 -1.65 1.00 10.03
N ALA A 156 -1.84 1.75 8.95
CA ALA A 156 -3.15 2.21 8.52
C ALA A 156 -3.93 1.10 7.80
N SER A 157 -5.26 1.18 7.90
CA SER A 157 -6.15 0.29 7.16
C SER A 157 -6.04 0.51 5.65
N ILE A 158 -6.55 -0.44 4.86
CA ILE A 158 -6.58 -0.28 3.40
C ILE A 158 -7.40 0.94 2.98
N ALA A 159 -8.48 1.26 3.72
CA ALA A 159 -9.34 2.40 3.44
C ALA A 159 -8.61 3.73 3.69
N ASP A 160 -7.93 3.85 4.83
CA ASP A 160 -7.16 5.04 5.18
C ASP A 160 -5.96 5.22 4.26
N THR A 161 -5.30 4.12 3.89
CA THR A 161 -4.18 4.12 2.93
C THR A 161 -4.66 4.58 1.55
N ALA A 162 -5.79 4.04 1.06
CA ALA A 162 -6.37 4.43 -0.23
C ALA A 162 -6.84 5.89 -0.23
N GLN A 163 -7.38 6.37 0.89
CA GLN A 163 -7.77 7.77 1.05
C GLN A 163 -6.54 8.68 0.99
N ALA A 164 -5.51 8.40 1.79
CA ALA A 164 -4.27 9.17 1.79
C ALA A 164 -3.57 9.19 0.41
N TYR A 165 -3.62 8.06 -0.31
CA TYR A 165 -3.13 7.94 -1.68
C TYR A 165 -3.92 8.81 -2.66
N THR A 166 -5.25 8.76 -2.57
CA THR A 166 -6.15 9.56 -3.40
C THR A 166 -5.96 11.05 -3.16
N ASP A 167 -5.79 11.46 -1.91
CA ASP A 167 -5.61 12.86 -1.54
C ASP A 167 -4.25 13.41 -1.99
N ALA A 168 -3.19 12.60 -1.94
CA ALA A 168 -1.90 12.94 -2.52
C ALA A 168 -1.97 13.18 -4.03
N ILE A 169 -2.66 12.30 -4.77
CA ILE A 169 -2.86 12.44 -6.21
C ILE A 169 -3.66 13.71 -6.52
N LYS A 170 -4.76 13.95 -5.80
CA LYS A 170 -5.56 15.16 -5.98
C LYS A 170 -4.73 16.41 -5.73
N TYR A 171 -3.94 16.42 -4.65
CA TYR A 171 -3.04 17.51 -4.34
C TYR A 171 -2.03 17.74 -5.49
N ALA A 172 -1.40 16.68 -5.98
CA ALA A 172 -0.44 16.75 -7.07
C ALA A 172 -1.08 17.31 -8.36
N MET A 173 -2.26 16.83 -8.73
CA MET A 173 -3.00 17.33 -9.89
C MET A 173 -3.38 18.82 -9.75
N GLN A 174 -3.85 19.25 -8.58
CA GLN A 174 -4.24 20.64 -8.32
C GLN A 174 -3.06 21.61 -8.39
N ASN A 175 -1.85 21.11 -8.09
CA ASN A 175 -0.62 21.91 -8.07
C ASN A 175 0.26 21.68 -9.31
N ASN A 176 -0.24 20.99 -10.34
CA ASN A 176 0.49 20.65 -11.58
C ASN A 176 1.82 19.92 -11.32
N LEU A 177 1.83 18.99 -10.36
CA LEU A 177 2.96 18.11 -10.11
C LEU A 177 2.87 16.86 -11.01
N GLU A 178 4.02 16.31 -11.37
CA GLU A 178 4.12 15.14 -12.25
C GLU A 178 4.08 13.81 -11.47
N ASP A 179 4.41 13.85 -10.18
CA ASP A 179 4.56 12.67 -9.33
C ASP A 179 4.09 12.89 -7.88
N ILE A 180 3.99 11.77 -7.18
CA ILE A 180 3.92 11.70 -5.72
C ILE A 180 5.08 10.85 -5.20
N GLU A 181 5.48 11.06 -3.96
CA GLU A 181 6.52 10.28 -3.29
C GLU A 181 5.87 9.26 -2.35
N LEU A 182 6.31 8.01 -2.44
CA LEU A 182 5.89 6.90 -1.59
C LEU A 182 7.10 6.41 -0.79
N GLU A 183 7.01 6.53 0.52
CA GLU A 183 7.95 5.84 1.41
C GLU A 183 7.42 4.44 1.67
N VAL A 184 8.21 3.43 1.33
CA VAL A 184 7.86 2.02 1.47
C VAL A 184 8.84 1.29 2.37
N ASN A 185 8.32 0.32 3.13
CA ASN A 185 9.13 -0.66 3.84
C ASN A 185 9.04 -2.00 3.10
N ARG A 186 10.17 -2.70 3.05
CA ARG A 186 10.32 -4.01 2.42
C ARG A 186 10.93 -4.99 3.40
N LEU A 187 10.38 -6.19 3.45
CA LEU A 187 10.99 -7.30 4.17
C LEU A 187 12.10 -7.95 3.31
N VAL A 188 13.36 -7.88 3.74
CA VAL A 188 14.52 -8.40 3.00
C VAL A 188 15.10 -9.60 3.72
N PRO A 189 15.16 -10.79 3.10
CA PRO A 189 15.78 -11.96 3.71
C PRO A 189 17.29 -11.75 3.82
N LEU A 190 17.83 -11.95 5.02
CA LEU A 190 19.25 -12.01 5.27
C LEU A 190 19.72 -13.41 4.89
N ILE A 191 20.53 -13.49 3.83
CA ILE A 191 21.26 -14.72 3.55
C ILE A 191 22.40 -14.78 4.58
N PRO A 192 22.50 -15.83 5.39
CA PRO A 192 23.67 -16.00 6.24
C PRO A 192 24.90 -16.04 5.35
N SER A 193 25.90 -15.20 5.65
CA SER A 193 27.18 -15.20 4.96
C SER A 193 27.75 -16.62 5.09
N THR A 194 27.83 -17.34 3.97
CA THR A 194 28.72 -18.49 3.87
C THR A 194 30.13 -17.94 3.81
N GLU A 195 30.85 -17.99 4.93
CA GLU A 195 32.31 -17.79 4.99
C GLU A 195 33.06 -18.95 4.32
#